data_AF-A0A270PD30-F1
#
_entry.id   AF-A0A270PD30-F1
#
_cell.length_a   1.000
_cell.length_b   1.000
_cell.length_c   1.000
_cell.angle_alpha   90.00
_cell.angle_beta   90.00
_cell.angle_gamma   90.00
#
_symmetry.space_group_name_H-M   'P 1'
#
loop_
_entity.id
_entity.type
_entity.pdbx_description
1 polymer ?
#
loop_
_entity_poly.entity_id
_entity_poly.type
_entity_poly.pdbx_seq_one_letter_code
_entity_poly.pdbx_strand_id
1 'polypeptide(L)'
;MTTLVYHFDRTDKFYRGVTDADICAITGESLIPGSATLQAPPSFETEGEQIAVFVSEEIGWMMAARDFWQPPEHRDQPELGNPVTGEFSIIQYHPFGGLLKYPGIPRVMEPFIFAMALSGRLAYMQTRVEEIIYLYSRRFDLIDPNVNFYEKLATENLVFQMKRVIDEVFMNEWILLEGGGLQFADERIIRVCEMQDIDKLPAGLTKTHLINMREEDPVFFKVLTDIRNSFAHHFPVAAAFGMIGAEHLTVNTVHVPRGRLNEMRFIEVWLEDLVKSFNRFMVRTFGEPTADHMHQDMS
;
A
#
# COMPACT_ATOMS: atom_id res chain seq x y z
N MET A 1 35.31 7.14 42.55
CA MET A 1 35.49 7.51 41.13
C MET A 1 34.13 7.32 40.50
N THR A 2 33.58 8.34 39.86
CA THR A 2 32.29 8.22 39.16
C THR A 2 32.48 7.36 37.92
N THR A 3 31.80 6.22 37.87
CA THR A 3 31.79 5.33 36.71
C THR A 3 30.77 5.85 35.71
N LEU A 4 31.20 6.12 34.48
CA LEU A 4 30.31 6.59 33.43
C LEU A 4 29.67 5.40 32.70
N VAL A 5 28.35 5.39 32.62
CA VAL A 5 27.57 4.35 31.91
C VAL A 5 26.98 4.93 30.62
N TYR A 6 27.08 4.16 29.55
CA TYR A 6 26.45 4.44 28.26
C TYR A 6 25.19 3.58 28.13
N HIS A 7 24.04 4.22 27.89
CA HIS A 7 22.77 3.54 27.72
C HIS A 7 22.30 3.61 26.27
N PHE A 8 21.72 2.51 25.79
CA PHE A 8 21.01 2.47 24.51
C PHE A 8 19.50 2.31 24.74
N ASP A 9 18.72 3.16 24.08
CA ASP A 9 17.27 2.99 23.97
C ASP A 9 16.94 2.02 22.82
N ARG A 10 15.74 1.44 22.83
CA ARG A 10 15.22 0.51 21.80
C ARG A 10 15.15 1.12 20.39
N THR A 11 15.49 2.39 20.24
CA THR A 11 15.44 3.18 19.00
C THR A 11 16.81 3.70 18.56
N ASP A 12 17.88 3.00 18.96
CA ASP A 12 19.29 3.27 18.59
C ASP A 12 19.84 4.63 19.05
N LYS A 13 19.19 5.27 20.03
CA LYS A 13 19.68 6.51 20.64
C LYS A 13 20.59 6.20 21.82
N PHE A 14 21.80 6.76 21.77
CA PHE A 14 22.78 6.69 22.84
C PHE A 14 22.64 7.87 23.79
N TYR A 15 22.44 7.56 25.07
CA TYR A 15 22.41 8.56 26.12
C TYR A 15 23.71 8.46 26.93
N ARG A 16 24.37 9.60 27.08
CA ARG A 16 25.56 9.74 27.91
C ARG A 16 25.14 10.09 29.32
N GLY A 17 25.41 9.19 30.26
CA GLY A 17 25.43 9.51 31.68
C GLY A 17 24.23 8.96 32.47
N VAL A 18 24.56 8.03 33.35
CA VAL A 18 23.89 7.81 34.63
C VAL A 18 25.03 7.71 35.65
N THR A 19 24.97 8.49 36.72
CA THR A 19 25.98 8.47 37.80
C THR A 19 25.89 7.17 38.59
N ASP A 20 27.06 6.57 38.85
CA ASP A 20 27.36 5.36 39.63
C ASP A 20 26.54 4.10 39.26
N ALA A 21 27.16 3.20 38.48
CA ALA A 21 26.72 1.81 38.42
C ALA A 21 26.95 1.15 39.78
N ASP A 22 25.91 0.55 40.36
CA ASP A 22 26.01 -0.22 41.62
C ASP A 22 27.11 -1.28 41.49
N ILE A 23 27.68 -1.74 42.61
CA ILE A 23 28.68 -2.81 42.60
C ILE A 23 28.01 -4.11 43.08
N CYS A 24 28.21 -5.19 42.34
CA CYS A 24 27.80 -6.52 42.76
C CYS A 24 28.56 -6.89 44.04
N ALA A 25 27.85 -7.07 45.15
CA ALA A 25 28.44 -7.37 46.44
C ALA A 25 29.22 -8.71 46.49
N ILE A 26 29.00 -9.60 45.51
CA ILE A 26 29.63 -10.92 45.44
C ILE A 26 30.88 -10.91 44.54
N THR A 27 30.79 -10.29 43.36
CA THR A 27 31.87 -10.32 42.35
C THR A 27 32.74 -9.08 42.37
N GLY A 28 32.26 -7.98 42.96
CA GLY A 28 32.96 -6.69 42.94
C GLY A 28 32.87 -5.95 41.60
N GLU A 29 32.13 -6.48 40.63
CA GLU A 29 31.94 -5.90 39.31
C GLU A 29 30.77 -4.91 39.30
N SER A 30 30.79 -3.93 38.37
CA SER A 30 29.68 -2.99 38.21
C SER A 30 28.42 -3.67 37.68
N LEU A 31 27.30 -3.50 38.39
CA LEU A 31 25.94 -3.81 37.96
C LEU A 31 25.49 -2.76 36.94
N ILE A 32 25.55 -3.14 35.67
CA ILE A 32 25.04 -2.34 34.57
C ILE A 32 23.69 -2.91 34.11
N PRO A 33 22.69 -2.07 33.78
CA PRO A 33 21.45 -2.53 33.16
C PRO A 33 21.74 -3.29 31.86
N GLY A 34 20.90 -4.27 31.52
CA GLY A 34 21.08 -5.09 30.31
C GLY A 34 21.09 -4.31 28.99
N SER A 35 20.64 -3.05 29.01
CA SER A 35 20.72 -2.11 27.89
C SER A 35 21.79 -1.01 28.06
N ALA A 36 22.92 -1.37 28.69
CA ALA A 36 23.98 -0.44 29.01
C ALA A 36 25.38 -1.07 28.88
N THR A 37 26.40 -0.24 28.71
CA THR A 37 27.80 -0.65 28.66
C THR A 37 28.72 0.40 29.31
N LEU A 38 29.86 -0.05 29.83
CA LEU A 38 30.94 0.82 30.31
C LEU A 38 31.90 1.25 29.19
N GLN A 39 31.83 0.59 28.03
CA GLN A 39 32.64 0.93 26.87
C GLN A 39 31.95 2.05 26.09
N ALA A 40 32.64 3.17 25.91
CA ALA A 40 32.17 4.24 25.04
C ALA A 40 31.99 3.71 23.60
N PRO A 41 30.91 4.07 22.88
CA PRO A 41 30.85 3.80 21.45
C PRO A 41 32.03 4.50 20.74
N PRO A 42 32.56 3.90 19.65
CA PRO A 42 33.53 4.55 18.78
C PRO A 42 33.01 5.95 18.43
N SER A 43 33.88 6.94 18.63
CA SER A 43 33.62 8.38 18.63
C SER A 43 32.51 8.84 17.68
N PHE A 44 31.31 9.07 18.22
CA PHE A 44 30.30 10.10 17.85
C PHE A 44 29.95 10.42 16.39
N GLU A 45 30.49 9.72 15.40
CA GLU A 45 30.26 9.96 14.00
C GLU A 45 30.08 8.61 13.30
N THR A 46 28.80 8.26 13.13
CA THR A 46 28.32 7.60 11.92
C THR A 46 28.80 8.41 10.71
N GLU A 47 30.07 8.28 10.35
CA GLU A 47 30.65 8.94 9.19
C GLU A 47 30.57 8.00 7.98
N GLY A 48 29.85 8.46 6.96
CA GLY A 48 29.73 7.76 5.68
C GLY A 48 28.89 6.47 5.74
N GLU A 49 29.55 5.35 5.46
CA GLU A 49 28.97 4.04 5.14
C GLU A 49 28.90 3.06 6.32
N GLN A 50 29.30 3.46 7.53
CA GLN A 50 29.33 2.56 8.70
C GLN A 50 28.62 3.14 9.93
N ILE A 51 28.08 2.25 10.76
CA ILE A 51 27.41 2.54 12.02
C ILE A 51 27.99 1.67 13.14
N ALA A 52 28.16 2.27 14.32
CA ALA A 52 28.57 1.53 15.51
C ALA A 52 27.38 0.68 16.03
N VAL A 53 27.57 -0.63 16.10
CA VAL A 53 26.60 -1.60 16.62
C VAL A 53 27.21 -2.32 17.81
N PHE A 54 26.43 -2.48 18.88
CA PHE A 54 26.86 -3.23 20.05
C PHE A 54 26.54 -4.71 19.88
N VAL A 55 27.56 -5.58 19.94
CA VAL A 55 27.39 -7.03 19.83
C VAL A 55 27.49 -7.64 21.23
N SER A 56 26.36 -8.14 21.74
CA SER A 56 26.27 -8.70 23.09
C SER A 56 27.15 -9.95 23.27
N GLU A 57 27.32 -10.75 22.23
CA GLU A 57 28.14 -11.98 22.25
C GLU A 57 29.64 -11.69 22.37
N GLU A 58 30.09 -10.55 21.85
CA GLU A 58 31.50 -10.13 21.87
C GLU A 58 31.80 -9.11 22.99
N ILE A 59 30.76 -8.64 23.69
CA ILE A 59 30.83 -7.58 24.71
C ILE A 59 31.65 -6.39 24.18
N GLY A 60 31.31 -5.95 22.97
CA GLY A 60 32.14 -5.02 22.21
C GLY A 60 31.38 -4.26 21.14
N TRP A 61 31.98 -3.15 20.75
CA TRP A 61 31.54 -2.34 19.62
C TRP A 61 32.10 -2.90 18.32
N MET A 62 31.23 -3.10 17.33
CA MET A 62 31.63 -3.34 15.95
C MET A 62 31.18 -2.18 15.07
N MET A 63 31.93 -1.90 14.02
CA MET A 63 31.44 -1.07 12.91
C MET A 63 30.74 -1.99 11.92
N ALA A 64 29.43 -1.82 11.75
CA ALA A 64 28.65 -2.50 10.72
C ALA A 64 28.46 -1.56 9.53
N ALA A 65 28.22 -2.13 8.35
CA ALA A 65 27.76 -1.35 7.22
C ALA A 65 26.41 -0.68 7.55
N ARG A 66 26.28 0.57 7.14
CA ARG A 66 25.12 1.43 7.42
C ARG A 66 23.91 1.05 6.57
N ASP A 67 24.13 0.36 5.46
CA ASP A 67 23.12 -0.07 4.48
C ASP A 67 22.01 -0.97 5.05
N PHE A 68 22.28 -1.73 6.11
CA PHE A 68 21.23 -2.51 6.79
C PHE A 68 20.37 -1.67 7.75
N TRP A 69 20.99 -0.75 8.49
CA TRP A 69 20.34 0.03 9.56
C TRP A 69 19.72 1.34 9.06
N GLN A 70 20.28 1.88 7.99
CA GLN A 70 19.79 3.05 7.26
C GLN A 70 19.94 2.75 5.76
N PRO A 71 19.06 1.89 5.22
CA PRO A 71 19.10 1.55 3.81
C PRO A 71 18.94 2.80 2.94
N PRO A 72 19.58 2.84 1.76
CA PRO A 72 19.38 3.92 0.82
C PRO A 72 17.88 4.07 0.51
N GLU A 73 17.35 5.27 0.76
CA GLU A 73 15.95 5.57 0.49
C GLU A 73 15.73 5.68 -1.01
N HIS A 74 14.92 4.79 -1.58
CA HIS A 74 14.42 4.94 -2.94
C HIS A 74 13.06 5.61 -2.91
N ARG A 75 12.95 6.80 -3.50
CA ARG A 75 11.69 7.52 -3.64
C ARG A 75 11.09 7.24 -5.02
N ASP A 76 9.96 6.56 -5.00
CA ASP A 76 9.13 6.28 -6.16
C ASP A 76 7.98 7.28 -6.17
N GLN A 77 7.98 8.20 -7.13
CA GLN A 77 6.86 9.09 -7.45
C GLN A 77 6.28 8.69 -8.81
N PRO A 78 5.52 7.58 -8.88
CA PRO A 78 5.01 7.10 -10.15
C PRO A 78 3.91 8.04 -10.67
N GLU A 79 4.07 8.47 -11.93
CA GLU A 79 3.05 9.23 -12.64
C GLU A 79 2.02 8.28 -13.25
N LEU A 80 0.74 8.40 -12.89
CA LEU A 80 -0.34 7.57 -13.46
C LEU A 80 -0.98 8.21 -14.71
N GLY A 81 -0.44 9.36 -15.12
CA GLY A 81 -0.76 10.04 -16.37
C GLY A 81 -2.03 10.87 -16.34
N ASN A 82 -2.61 11.18 -15.16
CA ASN A 82 -3.73 12.11 -15.07
C ASN A 82 -3.27 13.50 -14.63
N PRO A 83 -3.89 14.57 -15.17
CA PRO A 83 -3.64 15.92 -14.68
C PRO A 83 -4.18 16.08 -13.26
N VAL A 84 -3.43 16.75 -12.39
CA VAL A 84 -3.84 17.12 -11.03
C VAL A 84 -4.48 18.50 -11.05
N THR A 85 -5.79 18.54 -10.86
CA THR A 85 -6.66 19.71 -11.00
C THR A 85 -7.49 19.99 -9.73
N GLY A 86 -7.38 19.16 -8.69
CA GLY A 86 -8.19 19.19 -7.47
C GLY A 86 -9.51 18.42 -7.52
N GLU A 87 -9.74 17.57 -8.52
CA GLU A 87 -10.96 16.77 -8.67
C GLU A 87 -10.81 15.38 -8.04
N PHE A 88 -11.60 15.09 -7.01
CA PHE A 88 -11.48 13.84 -6.24
C PHE A 88 -12.71 12.92 -6.34
N SER A 89 -13.67 13.19 -7.23
CA SER A 89 -14.91 12.41 -7.26
C SER A 89 -14.68 10.95 -7.65
N ILE A 90 -15.39 10.02 -7.01
CA ILE A 90 -15.52 8.63 -7.46
C ILE A 90 -16.75 8.53 -8.36
N ILE A 91 -16.57 7.99 -9.56
CA ILE A 91 -17.68 7.81 -10.50
C ILE A 91 -18.75 6.92 -9.87
N GLN A 92 -19.97 7.45 -9.84
CA GLN A 92 -21.13 6.71 -9.37
C GLN A 92 -21.60 5.78 -10.50
N TYR A 93 -21.73 4.49 -10.17
CA TYR A 93 -22.23 3.49 -11.10
C TYR A 93 -23.74 3.33 -10.94
N HIS A 94 -24.49 3.50 -12.04
CA HIS A 94 -25.90 3.13 -12.08
C HIS A 94 -26.06 1.66 -12.51
N PRO A 95 -26.64 0.82 -11.64
CA PRO A 95 -26.70 -0.63 -11.86
C PRO A 95 -27.47 -1.01 -13.14
N PHE A 96 -28.39 -0.17 -13.63
CA PHE A 96 -29.25 -0.56 -14.74
C PHE A 96 -28.64 -0.35 -16.15
N GLY A 97 -27.55 0.42 -16.29
CA GLY A 97 -26.96 0.73 -17.60
C GLY A 97 -25.94 -0.30 -18.10
N GLY A 98 -25.05 -0.79 -17.22
CA GLY A 98 -23.92 -1.64 -17.63
C GLY A 98 -24.08 -3.16 -17.36
N LEU A 99 -25.10 -3.58 -16.60
CA LEU A 99 -25.26 -4.99 -16.21
C LEU A 99 -25.93 -5.88 -17.26
N LEU A 100 -26.51 -5.30 -18.31
CA LEU A 100 -27.08 -6.07 -19.41
C LEU A 100 -26.02 -6.90 -20.16
N LYS A 101 -24.73 -6.60 -19.96
CA LYS A 101 -23.58 -7.37 -20.47
C LYS A 101 -23.47 -8.77 -19.84
N TYR A 102 -24.14 -9.06 -18.71
CA TYR A 102 -23.94 -10.29 -17.93
C TYR A 102 -25.15 -11.28 -17.98
N PRO A 103 -25.62 -11.75 -19.14
CA PRO A 103 -26.70 -12.73 -19.19
C PRO A 103 -26.17 -14.14 -18.87
N GLY A 104 -26.62 -14.74 -17.76
CA GLY A 104 -26.63 -16.21 -17.62
C GLY A 104 -25.61 -16.86 -16.68
N ILE A 105 -24.98 -16.15 -15.76
CA ILE A 105 -24.17 -16.80 -14.71
C ILE A 105 -25.10 -17.49 -13.69
N PRO A 106 -24.73 -18.65 -13.09
CA PRO A 106 -25.48 -19.28 -11.99
C PRO A 106 -26.02 -18.27 -10.96
N ARG A 107 -27.22 -18.52 -10.41
CA ARG A 107 -27.95 -17.64 -9.44
C ARG A 107 -27.11 -17.05 -8.29
N VAL A 108 -25.96 -17.65 -7.97
CA VAL A 108 -25.00 -17.16 -6.97
C VAL A 108 -24.28 -15.86 -7.42
N MET A 109 -24.33 -15.55 -8.71
CA MET A 109 -23.77 -14.35 -9.34
C MET A 109 -24.84 -13.58 -10.10
N GLU A 110 -25.98 -13.37 -9.43
CA GLU A 110 -27.04 -12.53 -9.96
C GLU A 110 -26.47 -11.13 -10.27
N PRO A 111 -26.54 -10.63 -11.52
CA PRO A 111 -25.96 -9.34 -11.91
C PRO A 111 -26.41 -8.20 -11.00
N PHE A 112 -27.66 -8.27 -10.53
CA PHE A 112 -28.23 -7.32 -9.58
C PHE A 112 -27.49 -7.29 -8.23
N ILE A 113 -27.12 -8.45 -7.67
CA ILE A 113 -26.38 -8.52 -6.40
C ILE A 113 -24.98 -7.93 -6.55
N PHE A 114 -24.28 -8.29 -7.64
CA PHE A 114 -22.97 -7.73 -7.94
C PHE A 114 -23.02 -6.21 -8.05
N ALA A 115 -24.04 -5.68 -8.73
CA ALA A 115 -24.18 -4.25 -8.91
C ALA A 115 -24.57 -3.49 -7.65
N MET A 116 -25.45 -4.05 -6.82
CA MET A 116 -25.72 -3.47 -5.52
C MET A 116 -24.46 -3.42 -4.66
N ALA A 117 -23.66 -4.50 -4.67
CA ALA A 117 -22.39 -4.54 -3.94
C ALA A 117 -21.41 -3.49 -4.48
N LEU A 118 -21.24 -3.42 -5.80
CA LEU A 118 -20.37 -2.46 -6.47
C LEU A 118 -20.81 -1.01 -6.20
N SER A 119 -22.08 -0.67 -6.45
CA SER A 119 -22.63 0.68 -6.19
C SER A 119 -22.51 1.07 -4.73
N GLY A 120 -22.81 0.16 -3.79
CA GLY A 120 -22.64 0.42 -2.36
C GLY A 120 -21.18 0.69 -1.99
N ARG A 121 -20.24 -0.04 -2.58
CA ARG A 121 -18.80 0.14 -2.36
C ARG A 121 -18.28 1.47 -2.94
N LEU A 122 -18.75 1.85 -4.13
CA LEU A 122 -18.42 3.15 -4.74
C LEU A 122 -18.99 4.33 -3.93
N ALA A 123 -20.21 4.21 -3.41
CA ALA A 123 -20.79 5.20 -2.52
C ALA A 123 -19.98 5.31 -1.21
N TYR A 124 -19.57 4.19 -0.63
CA TYR A 124 -18.70 4.19 0.55
C TYR A 124 -17.34 4.85 0.26
N MET A 125 -16.73 4.54 -0.89
CA MET A 125 -15.47 5.17 -1.33
C MET A 125 -15.62 6.69 -1.52
N GLN A 126 -16.73 7.14 -2.09
CA GLN A 126 -17.05 8.57 -2.22
C GLN A 126 -17.07 9.25 -0.85
N THR A 127 -17.72 8.63 0.15
CA THR A 127 -17.70 9.14 1.53
C THR A 127 -16.29 9.14 2.13
N ARG A 128 -15.45 8.13 1.85
CA ARG A 128 -14.05 8.13 2.31
C ARG A 128 -13.25 9.28 1.70
N VAL A 129 -13.42 9.56 0.42
CA VAL A 129 -12.79 10.71 -0.24
C VAL A 129 -13.19 12.02 0.45
N GLU A 130 -14.47 12.23 0.67
CA GLU A 130 -14.98 13.45 1.33
C GLU A 130 -14.39 13.63 2.72
N GLU A 131 -14.28 12.54 3.49
CA GLU A 131 -13.62 12.54 4.80
C GLU A 131 -12.13 12.87 4.71
N ILE A 132 -11.41 12.30 3.75
CA ILE A 132 -9.98 12.56 3.53
C ILE A 132 -9.75 14.04 3.19
N ILE A 133 -10.55 14.61 2.27
CA ILE A 133 -10.47 16.04 1.91
C ILE A 133 -10.77 16.91 3.13
N TYR A 134 -11.80 16.56 3.89
CA TYR A 134 -12.17 17.29 5.10
C TYR A 134 -11.03 17.30 6.13
N LEU A 135 -10.45 16.14 6.44
CA LEU A 135 -9.35 16.02 7.39
C LEU A 135 -8.09 16.76 6.91
N TYR A 136 -7.73 16.57 5.63
CA TYR A 136 -6.60 17.25 5.01
C TYR A 136 -6.75 18.78 5.04
N SER A 137 -7.95 19.31 4.81
CA SER A 137 -8.20 20.76 4.85
C SER A 137 -7.96 21.38 6.24
N ARG A 138 -8.08 20.58 7.31
CA ARG A 138 -7.94 21.01 8.70
C ARG A 138 -6.58 20.66 9.32
N ARG A 139 -5.67 20.03 8.57
CA ARG A 139 -4.39 19.54 9.07
C ARG A 139 -3.46 20.63 9.61
N PHE A 140 -3.61 21.87 9.14
CA PHE A 140 -2.85 23.03 9.63
C PHE A 140 -3.57 23.80 10.74
N ASP A 141 -4.87 23.61 10.90
CA ASP A 141 -5.68 24.26 11.94
C ASP A 141 -5.67 23.47 13.26
N LEU A 142 -5.39 22.16 13.19
CA LEU A 142 -5.40 21.24 14.31
C LEU A 142 -4.02 20.61 14.47
N ILE A 143 -3.27 21.01 15.51
CA ILE A 143 -2.10 20.27 15.99
C ILE A 143 -2.60 19.03 16.78
N ASP A 144 -3.49 18.24 16.19
CA ASP A 144 -4.02 17.02 16.77
C ASP A 144 -3.48 15.82 15.99
N PRO A 145 -2.55 15.04 16.59
CA PRO A 145 -2.03 13.81 15.98
C PRO A 145 -3.12 12.82 15.55
N ASN A 146 -4.30 12.87 16.17
CA ASN A 146 -5.43 12.01 15.81
C ASN A 146 -5.99 12.34 14.42
N VAL A 147 -5.95 13.60 13.97
CA VAL A 147 -6.45 14.01 12.65
C VAL A 147 -5.63 13.33 11.54
N ASN A 148 -4.31 13.34 11.67
CA ASN A 148 -3.40 12.66 10.73
C ASN A 148 -3.60 11.13 10.76
N PHE A 149 -3.89 10.56 11.93
CA PHE A 149 -4.18 9.14 12.05
C PHE A 149 -5.48 8.77 11.31
N TYR A 150 -6.55 9.53 11.51
CA TYR A 150 -7.82 9.29 10.84
C TYR A 150 -7.76 9.52 9.33
N GLU A 151 -7.02 10.53 8.86
CA GLU A 151 -6.81 10.78 7.43
C GLU A 151 -6.12 9.57 6.77
N LYS A 152 -5.08 9.04 7.42
CA LYS A 152 -4.37 7.84 6.96
C LYS A 152 -5.27 6.61 6.95
N LEU A 153 -6.02 6.38 8.01
CA LEU A 153 -6.95 5.25 8.10
C LEU A 153 -8.04 5.34 7.02
N ALA A 154 -8.56 6.53 6.74
CA ALA A 154 -9.53 6.75 5.68
C ALA A 154 -8.91 6.50 4.30
N THR A 155 -7.67 6.94 4.07
CA THR A 155 -6.90 6.70 2.84
C THR A 155 -6.60 5.23 2.61
N GLU A 156 -6.16 4.52 3.66
CA GLU A 156 -5.92 3.08 3.63
C GLU A 156 -7.20 2.32 3.27
N ASN A 157 -8.32 2.66 3.92
CA ASN A 157 -9.62 2.08 3.59
C ASN A 157 -9.98 2.35 2.12
N LEU A 158 -9.83 3.58 1.62
CA LEU A 158 -10.10 3.90 0.22
C LEU A 158 -9.30 3.01 -0.74
N VAL A 159 -8.00 2.85 -0.51
CA VAL A 159 -7.11 2.01 -1.35
C VAL A 159 -7.52 0.54 -1.31
N PHE A 160 -7.84 0.00 -0.13
CA PHE A 160 -8.34 -1.39 -0.03
C PHE A 160 -9.63 -1.59 -0.81
N GLN A 161 -10.54 -0.62 -0.76
CA GLN A 161 -11.82 -0.68 -1.47
C GLN A 161 -11.61 -0.60 -2.99
N MET A 162 -10.73 0.28 -3.48
CA MET A 162 -10.35 0.36 -4.90
C MET A 162 -9.81 -0.98 -5.40
N LYS A 163 -8.83 -1.57 -4.70
CA LYS A 163 -8.24 -2.86 -5.07
C LYS A 163 -9.30 -3.97 -5.07
N ARG A 164 -10.20 -3.94 -4.09
CA ARG A 164 -11.26 -4.94 -3.97
C ARG A 164 -12.29 -4.85 -5.10
N VAL A 165 -12.68 -3.63 -5.52
CA VAL A 165 -13.53 -3.44 -6.70
C VAL A 165 -12.87 -4.04 -7.93
N ILE A 166 -11.59 -3.73 -8.17
CA ILE A 166 -10.83 -4.30 -9.29
C ILE A 166 -10.86 -5.82 -9.24
N ASP A 167 -10.55 -6.43 -8.10
CA ASP A 167 -10.52 -7.89 -7.97
C ASP A 167 -11.90 -8.53 -8.21
N GLU A 168 -12.97 -7.88 -7.75
CA GLU A 168 -14.35 -8.31 -7.98
C GLU A 168 -14.74 -8.19 -9.47
N VAL A 169 -14.32 -7.13 -10.16
CA VAL A 169 -14.51 -6.96 -11.62
C VAL A 169 -13.79 -8.05 -12.41
N PHE A 170 -12.50 -8.26 -12.13
CA PHE A 170 -11.71 -9.30 -12.80
C PHE A 170 -12.28 -10.71 -12.58
N MET A 171 -12.74 -10.99 -11.35
CA MET A 171 -13.40 -12.26 -11.04
C MET A 171 -14.71 -12.41 -11.83
N ASN A 172 -15.51 -11.34 -11.95
CA ASN A 172 -16.77 -11.40 -12.68
C ASN A 172 -16.56 -11.59 -14.20
N GLU A 173 -15.66 -10.81 -14.81
CA GLU A 173 -15.30 -10.96 -16.23
C GLU A 173 -14.74 -12.36 -16.54
N TRP A 174 -13.95 -12.93 -15.62
CA TRP A 174 -13.47 -14.31 -15.76
C TRP A 174 -14.63 -15.32 -15.75
N ILE A 175 -15.56 -15.22 -14.79
CA ILE A 175 -16.69 -16.14 -14.67
C ILE A 175 -17.62 -16.06 -15.87
N LEU A 176 -17.80 -14.87 -16.45
CA LEU A 176 -18.52 -14.75 -17.72
C LEU A 176 -17.87 -15.55 -18.84
N LEU A 177 -16.58 -15.35 -19.04
CA LEU A 177 -15.84 -15.96 -20.15
C LEU A 177 -15.75 -17.48 -20.01
N GLU A 178 -15.53 -17.98 -18.78
CA GLU A 178 -15.59 -19.42 -18.52
C GLU A 178 -17.01 -19.98 -18.56
N GLY A 179 -17.99 -19.27 -18.00
CA GLY A 179 -19.39 -19.65 -18.00
C GLY A 179 -19.99 -19.79 -19.40
N GLY A 180 -19.46 -19.05 -20.37
CA GLY A 180 -19.79 -19.17 -21.79
C GLY A 180 -19.04 -20.27 -22.55
N GLY A 181 -18.07 -20.95 -21.92
CA GLY A 181 -17.27 -21.99 -22.53
C GLY A 181 -17.99 -23.34 -22.64
N LEU A 182 -17.75 -24.07 -23.74
CA LEU A 182 -18.30 -25.42 -23.95
C LEU A 182 -17.92 -26.38 -22.81
N GLN A 183 -16.70 -26.26 -22.29
CA GLN A 183 -16.22 -27.11 -21.19
C GLN A 183 -16.97 -26.87 -19.87
N PHE A 184 -17.35 -25.62 -19.58
CA PHE A 184 -18.18 -25.32 -18.41
C PHE A 184 -19.62 -25.85 -18.59
N ALA A 185 -20.17 -25.78 -19.81
CA ALA A 185 -21.50 -26.33 -20.10
C ALA A 185 -21.56 -27.84 -19.81
N ASP A 186 -20.46 -28.56 -20.09
CA ASP A 186 -20.34 -30.00 -19.87
C ASP A 186 -20.05 -30.35 -18.40
N GLU A 187 -19.10 -29.67 -17.77
CA GLU A 187 -18.60 -30.04 -16.44
C GLU A 187 -19.33 -29.35 -15.27
N ARG A 188 -19.82 -28.12 -15.50
CA ARG A 188 -20.45 -27.24 -14.50
C ARG A 188 -19.58 -26.96 -13.27
N ILE A 189 -18.26 -26.93 -13.43
CA ILE A 189 -17.30 -26.68 -12.36
C ILE A 189 -16.59 -25.36 -12.62
N ILE A 190 -16.56 -24.49 -11.60
CA ILE A 190 -15.73 -23.29 -11.57
C ILE A 190 -14.38 -23.68 -10.97
N ARG A 191 -13.28 -23.52 -11.72
CA ARG A 191 -11.96 -24.08 -11.37
C ARG A 191 -10.99 -23.09 -10.71
N VAL A 192 -11.35 -21.81 -10.66
CA VAL A 192 -10.55 -20.75 -10.02
C VAL A 192 -11.32 -20.19 -8.83
N CYS A 193 -10.65 -20.12 -7.68
CA CYS A 193 -11.20 -19.51 -6.47
C CYS A 193 -10.54 -18.17 -6.13
N GLU A 194 -9.35 -17.90 -6.66
CA GLU A 194 -8.56 -16.70 -6.37
C GLU A 194 -7.98 -16.06 -7.64
N MET A 195 -7.76 -14.74 -7.63
CA MET A 195 -7.24 -14.00 -8.79
C MET A 195 -5.88 -14.53 -9.28
N GLN A 196 -5.05 -15.02 -8.36
CA GLN A 196 -3.73 -15.62 -8.67
C GLN A 196 -3.82 -17.01 -9.33
N ASP A 197 -4.98 -17.66 -9.30
CA ASP A 197 -5.18 -18.92 -10.01
C ASP A 197 -5.34 -18.70 -11.51
N ILE A 198 -5.69 -17.48 -11.95
CA ILE A 198 -5.79 -17.11 -13.38
C ILE A 198 -4.45 -17.37 -14.10
N ASP A 199 -3.33 -17.07 -13.43
CA ASP A 199 -1.99 -17.26 -14.00
C ASP A 199 -1.64 -18.76 -14.18
N LYS A 200 -2.29 -19.64 -13.41
CA LYS A 200 -2.11 -21.10 -13.47
C LYS A 200 -2.90 -21.74 -14.61
N LEU A 201 -3.83 -21.02 -15.24
CA LEU A 201 -4.61 -21.52 -16.37
C LEU A 201 -3.79 -21.51 -17.68
N PRO A 202 -4.05 -22.47 -18.59
CA PRO A 202 -3.43 -22.48 -19.93
C PRO A 202 -3.79 -21.22 -20.73
N ALA A 203 -2.98 -20.90 -21.74
CA ALA A 203 -3.27 -19.78 -22.64
C ALA A 203 -4.60 -20.01 -23.38
N GLY A 204 -5.48 -19.01 -23.37
CA GLY A 204 -6.83 -19.06 -23.96
C GLY A 204 -7.52 -17.70 -23.95
N LEU A 205 -8.69 -17.58 -24.59
CA LEU A 205 -9.44 -16.33 -24.76
C LEU A 205 -9.66 -15.58 -23.43
N THR A 206 -10.05 -16.32 -22.39
CA THR A 206 -10.26 -15.79 -21.04
C THR A 206 -9.01 -15.16 -20.46
N LYS A 207 -7.87 -15.86 -20.55
CA LYS A 207 -6.59 -15.38 -20.04
C LYS A 207 -6.11 -14.15 -20.82
N THR A 208 -6.24 -14.16 -22.15
CA THR A 208 -5.85 -13.03 -23.00
C THR A 208 -6.67 -11.78 -22.70
N HIS A 209 -7.99 -11.89 -22.54
CA HIS A 209 -8.85 -10.74 -22.23
C HIS A 209 -8.47 -10.09 -20.89
N LEU A 210 -8.29 -10.89 -19.85
CA LEU A 210 -7.94 -10.39 -18.52
C LEU A 210 -6.52 -9.82 -18.47
N ILE A 211 -5.57 -10.39 -19.22
CA ILE A 211 -4.24 -9.81 -19.40
C ILE A 211 -4.36 -8.44 -20.06
N ASN A 212 -5.10 -8.32 -21.16
CA ASN A 212 -5.29 -7.05 -21.86
C ASN A 212 -5.89 -5.98 -20.92
N MET A 213 -6.94 -6.32 -20.17
CA MET A 213 -7.52 -5.41 -19.17
C MET A 213 -6.49 -4.92 -18.13
N ARG A 214 -5.53 -5.76 -17.75
CA ARG A 214 -4.46 -5.40 -16.81
C ARG A 214 -3.36 -4.58 -17.50
N GLU A 215 -3.04 -4.89 -18.75
CA GLU A 215 -1.99 -4.24 -19.53
C GLU A 215 -2.40 -2.87 -20.10
N GLU A 216 -3.69 -2.52 -20.03
CA GLU A 216 -4.17 -1.17 -20.38
C GLU A 216 -3.71 -0.08 -19.40
N ASP A 217 -3.55 -0.40 -18.11
CA ASP A 217 -3.07 0.54 -17.08
C ASP A 217 -2.04 -0.13 -16.13
N PRO A 218 -0.90 -0.63 -16.65
CA PRO A 218 -0.02 -1.52 -15.91
C PRO A 218 0.65 -0.81 -14.73
N VAL A 219 0.95 0.49 -14.88
CA VAL A 219 1.53 1.32 -13.82
C VAL A 219 0.53 1.50 -12.69
N PHE A 220 -0.73 1.83 -12.98
CA PHE A 220 -1.78 2.00 -11.98
C PHE A 220 -2.01 0.71 -11.18
N PHE A 221 -2.19 -0.43 -11.84
CA PHE A 221 -2.42 -1.70 -11.14
C PHE A 221 -1.24 -2.12 -10.27
N LYS A 222 -0.01 -1.91 -10.77
CA LYS A 222 1.20 -2.18 -10.00
C LYS A 222 1.26 -1.28 -8.76
N VAL A 223 1.11 0.03 -8.94
CA VAL A 223 1.16 1.03 -7.86
C VAL A 223 0.08 0.78 -6.82
N LEU A 224 -1.17 0.54 -7.24
CA LEU A 224 -2.26 0.24 -6.32
C LEU A 224 -2.00 -1.03 -5.50
N THR A 225 -1.41 -2.07 -6.13
CA THR A 225 -1.06 -3.31 -5.47
C THR A 225 0.09 -3.13 -4.48
N ASP A 226 1.13 -2.40 -4.88
CA ASP A 226 2.28 -2.07 -4.03
C ASP A 226 1.82 -1.27 -2.80
N ILE A 227 0.97 -0.26 -2.99
CA ILE A 227 0.40 0.56 -1.90
C ILE A 227 -0.46 -0.30 -0.96
N ARG A 228 -1.38 -1.11 -1.52
CA ARG A 228 -2.24 -2.00 -0.71
C ARG A 228 -1.42 -2.99 0.11
N ASN A 229 -0.39 -3.59 -0.48
CA ASN A 229 0.46 -4.56 0.22
C ASN A 229 1.28 -3.89 1.31
N SER A 230 1.76 -2.68 1.05
CA SER A 230 2.44 -1.86 2.03
C SER A 230 1.53 -1.57 3.24
N PHE A 231 0.27 -1.20 3.01
CA PHE A 231 -0.72 -1.02 4.08
C PHE A 231 -0.98 -2.30 4.88
N ALA A 232 -1.16 -3.43 4.20
CA ALA A 232 -1.39 -4.73 4.85
C ALA A 232 -0.20 -5.21 5.72
N HIS A 233 1.00 -4.68 5.47
CA HIS A 233 2.24 -5.07 6.15
C HIS A 233 2.88 -3.93 6.93
N HIS A 234 2.11 -2.88 7.25
CA HIS A 234 2.60 -1.71 7.98
C HIS A 234 3.21 -2.12 9.35
N PHE A 235 4.54 -2.20 9.40
CA PHE A 235 5.30 -1.89 10.61
C PHE A 235 5.17 -0.36 10.84
N PRO A 236 5.20 0.19 12.08
CA PRO A 236 4.68 1.53 12.35
C PRO A 236 5.55 2.63 11.73
N VAL A 237 5.34 2.88 10.43
CA VAL A 237 5.73 4.09 9.71
C VAL A 237 4.65 5.18 9.95
N ALA A 238 3.96 5.10 11.09
CA ALA A 238 2.90 6.02 11.46
C ALA A 238 3.44 7.43 11.80
N ALA A 239 4.73 7.56 12.13
CA ALA A 239 5.30 8.80 12.68
C ALA A 239 6.28 9.58 11.77
N ALA A 240 6.74 9.03 10.65
CA ALA A 240 7.92 9.60 9.96
C ALA A 240 7.63 10.67 8.90
N PHE A 241 6.38 10.88 8.45
CA PHE A 241 6.12 11.83 7.35
C PHE A 241 4.96 12.75 7.67
N GLY A 242 5.31 13.96 8.11
CA GLY A 242 4.42 15.11 8.30
C GLY A 242 4.74 16.29 7.37
N MET A 243 5.51 16.10 6.29
CA MET A 243 5.99 17.22 5.47
C MET A 243 5.96 16.99 3.94
N ILE A 244 5.27 15.97 3.45
CA ILE A 244 5.13 15.73 2.01
C ILE A 244 3.62 15.65 1.71
N GLY A 245 3.14 16.50 0.80
CA GLY A 245 1.72 16.83 0.61
C GLY A 245 1.29 18.21 1.15
N ALA A 246 2.17 19.21 1.12
CA ALA A 246 1.80 20.58 1.50
C ALA A 246 0.82 21.23 0.49
N GLU A 247 1.03 20.94 -0.80
CA GLU A 247 0.25 21.53 -1.90
C GLU A 247 -0.89 20.61 -2.36
N HIS A 248 -0.65 19.29 -2.44
CA HIS A 248 -1.65 18.30 -2.89
C HIS A 248 -1.72 17.07 -1.97
N LEU A 249 -2.92 16.49 -1.88
CA LEU A 249 -3.20 15.33 -1.04
C LEU A 249 -2.53 14.08 -1.63
N THR A 250 -1.71 13.41 -0.83
CA THR A 250 -0.85 12.31 -1.26
C THR A 250 -1.16 11.03 -0.48
N VAL A 251 -1.07 9.90 -1.17
CA VAL A 251 -1.02 8.57 -0.59
C VAL A 251 0.44 8.19 -0.45
N ASN A 252 0.93 8.14 0.79
CA ASN A 252 2.33 7.85 1.11
C ASN A 252 2.44 6.53 1.85
N THR A 253 3.37 5.67 1.42
CA THR A 253 3.61 4.42 2.10
C THR A 253 5.03 3.90 1.86
N VAL A 254 5.43 2.88 2.63
CA VAL A 254 6.77 2.31 2.57
C VAL A 254 6.69 0.83 2.23
N HIS A 255 7.04 0.50 0.99
CA HIS A 255 7.11 -0.87 0.53
C HIS A 255 8.51 -1.45 0.80
N VAL A 256 8.55 -2.57 1.50
CA VAL A 256 9.75 -3.35 1.72
C VAL A 256 9.54 -4.75 1.14
N PRO A 257 10.30 -5.13 0.09
CA PRO A 257 10.19 -6.47 -0.47
C PRO A 257 10.47 -7.53 0.60
N ARG A 258 9.70 -8.62 0.59
CA ARG A 258 9.81 -9.68 1.59
C ARG A 258 11.24 -10.22 1.66
N GLY A 259 11.83 -10.17 2.86
CA GLY A 259 13.19 -10.64 3.10
C GLY A 259 14.31 -9.71 2.64
N ARG A 260 13.98 -8.50 2.17
CA ARG A 260 14.95 -7.48 1.70
C ARG A 260 14.71 -6.14 2.40
N LEU A 261 14.98 -6.12 3.71
CA LEU A 261 14.84 -4.91 4.53
C LEU A 261 15.73 -3.75 4.04
N ASN A 262 16.80 -4.07 3.30
CA ASN A 262 17.71 -3.11 2.69
C ASN A 262 17.20 -2.48 1.38
N GLU A 263 16.09 -2.96 0.81
CA GLU A 263 15.49 -2.44 -0.43
C GLU A 263 14.21 -1.64 -0.12
N MET A 264 14.28 -0.71 0.83
CA MET A 264 13.13 0.11 1.21
C MET A 264 12.76 1.09 0.10
N ARG A 265 11.46 1.12 -0.26
CA ARG A 265 10.91 2.03 -1.27
C ARG A 265 9.82 2.89 -0.66
N PHE A 266 9.96 4.20 -0.80
CA PHE A 266 8.96 5.19 -0.45
C PHE A 266 8.10 5.43 -1.67
N ILE A 267 6.83 5.08 -1.58
CA ILE A 267 5.87 5.30 -2.66
C ILE A 267 5.04 6.52 -2.29
N GLU A 268 5.07 7.52 -3.16
CA GLU A 268 4.28 8.75 -3.04
C GLU A 268 3.44 8.92 -4.32
N VAL A 269 2.13 8.99 -4.16
CA VAL A 269 1.19 9.17 -5.28
C VAL A 269 0.17 10.22 -4.92
N TRP A 270 -0.14 11.13 -5.83
CA TRP A 270 -1.24 12.06 -5.64
C TRP A 270 -2.58 11.30 -5.56
N LEU A 271 -3.36 11.53 -4.49
CA LEU A 271 -4.63 10.83 -4.32
C LEU A 271 -5.57 11.09 -5.50
N GLU A 272 -5.54 12.30 -6.03
CA GLU A 272 -6.31 12.66 -7.23
C GLU A 272 -5.91 11.82 -8.45
N ASP A 273 -4.62 11.65 -8.71
CA ASP A 273 -4.12 10.86 -9.84
C ASP A 273 -4.54 9.38 -9.70
N LEU A 274 -4.53 8.87 -8.45
CA LEU A 274 -5.00 7.54 -8.12
C LEU A 274 -6.52 7.39 -8.34
N VAL A 275 -7.32 8.35 -7.87
CA VAL A 275 -8.79 8.37 -8.03
C VAL A 275 -9.17 8.48 -9.50
N LYS A 276 -8.51 9.36 -10.27
CA LYS A 276 -8.75 9.51 -11.71
C LYS A 276 -8.38 8.24 -12.49
N SER A 277 -7.29 7.58 -12.14
CA SER A 277 -6.93 6.28 -12.71
C SER A 277 -7.98 5.22 -12.42
N PHE A 278 -8.48 5.16 -11.18
CA PHE A 278 -9.57 4.26 -10.82
C PHE A 278 -10.85 4.55 -11.61
N ASN A 279 -11.23 5.82 -11.74
CA ASN A 279 -12.38 6.24 -12.53
C ASN A 279 -12.24 5.87 -14.01
N ARG A 280 -11.04 6.07 -14.59
CA ARG A 280 -10.73 5.68 -15.97
C ARG A 280 -10.93 4.18 -16.18
N PHE A 281 -10.44 3.35 -15.25
CA PHE A 281 -10.69 1.91 -15.26
C PHE A 281 -12.19 1.59 -15.20
N MET A 282 -12.95 2.25 -14.32
CA MET A 282 -14.40 2.03 -14.19
C MET A 282 -15.16 2.43 -15.46
N VAL A 283 -14.82 3.57 -16.09
CA VAL A 283 -15.43 4.03 -17.35
C VAL A 283 -15.11 3.08 -18.49
N ARG A 284 -13.89 2.57 -18.60
CA ARG A 284 -13.55 1.58 -19.64
C ARG A 284 -14.32 0.28 -19.44
N THR A 285 -14.47 -0.16 -18.19
CA THR A 285 -15.13 -1.43 -17.86
C THR A 285 -16.65 -1.35 -18.06
N PHE A 286 -17.26 -0.23 -17.68
CA PHE A 286 -18.72 -0.11 -17.54
C PHE A 286 -19.36 1.06 -18.29
N GLY A 287 -18.57 1.97 -18.86
CA GLY A 287 -19.07 3.05 -19.69
C GLY A 287 -19.65 2.50 -20.98
N GLU A 288 -20.70 3.15 -21.49
CA GLU A 288 -21.14 2.89 -22.85
C GLU A 288 -20.00 3.23 -23.82
N PRO A 289 -19.81 2.47 -24.91
CA PRO A 289 -18.91 2.89 -25.97
C PRO A 289 -19.43 4.24 -26.48
N THR A 290 -18.68 5.31 -26.21
CA THR A 290 -18.91 6.60 -26.84
C THR A 290 -18.98 6.36 -28.34
N ALA A 291 -20.01 6.90 -29.00
CA ALA A 291 -20.36 6.65 -30.40
C ALA A 291 -19.21 6.82 -31.40
N ASP A 292 -18.09 7.44 -31.00
CA ASP A 292 -16.87 7.58 -31.79
C ASP A 292 -16.14 6.26 -32.10
N HIS A 293 -16.34 5.18 -31.31
CA HIS A 293 -15.73 3.88 -31.60
C HIS A 293 -16.53 2.99 -32.57
N MET A 294 -17.78 3.33 -32.88
CA MET A 294 -18.58 2.57 -33.86
C MET A 294 -18.30 2.95 -35.32
N HIS A 295 -17.57 4.04 -35.57
CA HIS A 295 -17.25 4.48 -36.93
C HIS A 295 -15.88 4.02 -37.45
N GLN A 296 -15.02 3.43 -36.61
CA GLN A 296 -13.68 2.96 -37.05
C GLN A 296 -13.64 1.49 -37.47
N ASP A 297 -14.60 0.66 -37.06
CA ASP A 297 -14.67 -0.75 -37.46
C ASP A 297 -15.61 -1.01 -38.67
N MET A 298 -16.10 0.05 -39.31
CA MET A 298 -16.93 -0.02 -40.53
C MET A 298 -16.33 0.71 -41.74
N SER A 299 -15.03 1.02 -41.72
CA SER A 299 -14.30 1.58 -42.86
C SER A 299 -13.20 0.65 -43.36
#